data_AF-A0A2A2CAS4-F1
#
_entry.id   AF-A0A2A2CAS4-F1
#
_cell.length_a   1.000
_cell.length_b   1.000
_cell.length_c   1.000
_cell.angle_alpha   90.00
_cell.angle_beta   90.00
_cell.angle_gamma   90.00
#
_symmetry.space_group_name_H-M   'P 1'
#
loop_
_entity.id
_entity.type
_entity.pdbx_description
1 polymer ?
#
loop_
_entity_poly.entity_id
_entity_poly.type
_entity_poly.pdbx_seq_one_letter_code
_entity_poly.pdbx_strand_id
1 'polypeptide(L)'
;EAEALSFVNHLANDHYGQAAWLNEILKSDSPDIRCRNIDFVFGNLSEELYQRLKNNNTLDEFIKSVFDSYSNEYANSGVAALLQYCSSKMDLPSNNDTYHEMYHALNMNLSSKNFEDGHISTGTIFFDTESNKWYLCVSAACDLVPTQGNDPHHVRLSPHRLIKVLELFNASQSKALPFAEHSKYIYVMHKNQRKYLSIFEGDKTLPVVDYMVVLNHGTTVDGEEKNIISAVFLSNMDGNVQNVPVRLKLKSQLRTGYAERYQAIASQYSSRIGVDYVSMMLP
;
A
#
# COMPACT_ATOMS: atom_id res chain seq x y z
N GLU A 1 -32.40 3.94 -11.60
CA GLU A 1 -31.47 5.00 -11.12
C GLU A 1 -31.51 5.19 -9.60
N ALA A 2 -32.67 5.27 -8.94
CA ALA A 2 -32.75 5.42 -7.47
C ALA A 2 -32.20 4.22 -6.67
N GLU A 3 -32.23 3.00 -7.22
CA GLU A 3 -31.79 1.79 -6.50
C GLU A 3 -30.27 1.67 -6.34
N ALA A 4 -29.48 2.29 -7.21
CA ALA A 4 -28.01 2.29 -7.10
C ALA A 4 -27.51 3.15 -5.91
N LEU A 5 -28.30 4.14 -5.50
CA LEU A 5 -28.07 4.98 -4.32
C LEU A 5 -28.71 4.43 -3.05
N SER A 6 -29.51 3.36 -3.14
CA SER A 6 -30.39 2.92 -2.06
C SER A 6 -29.77 1.92 -1.07
N PHE A 7 -28.50 1.52 -1.24
CA PHE A 7 -27.85 0.49 -0.41
C PHE A 7 -28.55 -0.89 -0.39
N VAL A 8 -29.63 -1.08 -1.16
CA VAL A 8 -30.55 -2.24 -1.05
C VAL A 8 -29.87 -3.60 -1.28
N ASN A 9 -28.76 -3.71 -2.04
CA ASN A 9 -28.08 -5.01 -2.22
C ASN A 9 -26.79 -5.21 -1.42
N HIS A 10 -26.25 -4.21 -0.70
CA HIS A 10 -25.17 -4.53 0.27
C HIS A 10 -25.67 -5.49 1.37
N LEU A 11 -26.99 -5.52 1.51
CA LEU A 11 -27.70 -6.21 2.56
C LEU A 11 -28.90 -6.99 2.02
N ALA A 12 -28.92 -7.33 0.72
CA ALA A 12 -29.97 -8.17 0.15
C ALA A 12 -29.96 -9.60 0.73
N ASN A 13 -28.85 -10.03 1.35
CA ASN A 13 -28.82 -11.29 2.07
C ASN A 13 -29.37 -11.19 3.51
N ASP A 14 -29.64 -9.99 4.03
CA ASP A 14 -30.28 -9.87 5.33
C ASP A 14 -30.86 -8.46 5.63
N HIS A 15 -32.20 -8.31 5.59
CA HIS A 15 -32.88 -7.12 6.14
C HIS A 15 -32.50 -6.87 7.61
N TYR A 16 -32.18 -7.93 8.37
CA TYR A 16 -31.67 -7.81 9.73
C TYR A 16 -30.28 -7.16 9.77
N GLY A 17 -29.44 -7.37 8.75
CA GLY A 17 -28.16 -6.66 8.61
C GLY A 17 -28.33 -5.16 8.40
N GLN A 18 -29.34 -4.73 7.63
CA GLN A 18 -29.63 -3.29 7.41
C GLN A 18 -30.10 -2.65 8.70
N ALA A 19 -31.04 -3.32 9.36
CA ALA A 19 -31.55 -2.89 10.64
C ALA A 19 -30.44 -2.82 11.69
N ALA A 20 -29.50 -3.78 11.69
CA ALA A 20 -28.35 -3.80 12.59
C ALA A 20 -27.38 -2.63 12.29
N TRP A 21 -26.99 -2.39 11.05
CA TRP A 21 -26.13 -1.25 10.70
C TRP A 21 -26.79 0.10 11.00
N LEU A 22 -28.08 0.24 10.69
CA LEU A 22 -28.85 1.43 11.04
C LEU A 22 -28.90 1.62 12.55
N ASN A 23 -29.15 0.55 13.32
CA ASN A 23 -29.12 0.58 14.77
C ASN A 23 -27.75 0.97 15.32
N GLU A 24 -26.65 0.41 14.81
CA GLU A 24 -25.29 0.74 15.27
C GLU A 24 -24.89 2.19 14.94
N ILE A 25 -25.35 2.74 13.82
CA ILE A 25 -25.14 4.15 13.47
C ILE A 25 -25.96 5.07 14.39
N LEU A 26 -27.23 4.73 14.64
CA LEU A 26 -28.15 5.56 15.44
C LEU A 26 -27.91 5.47 16.95
N LYS A 27 -27.46 4.32 17.45
CA LYS A 27 -27.17 4.09 18.88
C LYS A 27 -25.91 4.80 19.37
N SER A 28 -25.02 5.21 18.47
CA SER A 28 -23.76 5.83 18.85
C SER A 28 -23.94 7.31 19.16
N ASP A 29 -23.81 7.68 20.45
CA ASP A 29 -23.85 9.08 20.91
C ASP A 29 -22.57 9.86 20.59
N SER A 30 -21.49 9.15 20.20
CA SER A 30 -20.23 9.76 19.77
C SER A 30 -20.25 10.09 18.27
N PRO A 31 -20.09 11.38 17.90
CA PRO A 31 -19.99 11.78 16.49
C PRO A 31 -18.88 11.06 15.71
N ASP A 32 -17.73 10.80 16.36
CA ASP A 32 -16.58 10.14 15.72
C ASP A 32 -16.86 8.68 15.39
N ILE A 33 -17.50 7.95 16.30
CA ILE A 33 -17.88 6.55 16.08
C ILE A 33 -18.95 6.47 14.99
N ARG A 34 -19.90 7.40 14.99
CA ARG A 34 -20.93 7.49 13.95
C ARG A 34 -20.33 7.71 12.57
N CYS A 35 -19.40 8.66 12.42
CA CYS A 35 -18.70 8.89 11.15
C CYS A 35 -17.94 7.66 10.68
N ARG A 36 -17.21 6.96 11.56
CA ARG A 36 -16.49 5.72 11.20
C ARG A 36 -17.42 4.63 10.70
N ASN A 37 -18.57 4.43 11.36
CA ASN A 37 -19.55 3.43 10.94
C ASN A 37 -20.15 3.77 9.57
N ILE A 38 -20.40 5.04 9.31
CA ILE A 38 -20.86 5.53 8.01
C ILE A 38 -19.77 5.28 6.94
N ASP A 39 -18.53 5.67 7.20
CA ASP A 39 -17.40 5.45 6.28
C ASP A 39 -17.19 3.96 5.96
N PHE A 40 -17.40 3.07 6.94
CA PHE A 40 -17.34 1.63 6.73
C PHE A 40 -18.42 1.14 5.73
N VAL A 41 -19.66 1.61 5.87
CA VAL A 41 -20.74 1.26 4.94
C VAL A 41 -20.42 1.76 3.53
N PHE A 42 -19.91 3.00 3.40
CA PHE A 42 -19.54 3.57 2.11
C PHE A 42 -18.32 2.91 1.47
N GLY A 43 -17.27 2.59 2.25
CA GLY A 43 -16.03 1.99 1.75
C GLY A 43 -16.26 0.66 1.03
N ASN A 44 -17.23 -0.12 1.51
CA ASN A 44 -17.59 -1.40 0.91
C ASN A 44 -18.45 -1.26 -0.36
N LEU A 45 -18.94 -0.07 -0.73
CA LEU A 45 -19.79 0.10 -1.92
C LEU A 45 -19.04 -0.07 -3.24
N SER A 46 -17.74 0.22 -3.26
CA SER A 46 -16.96 0.25 -4.51
C SER A 46 -16.95 -1.10 -5.23
N GLU A 47 -16.79 -2.19 -4.49
CA GLU A 47 -16.84 -3.55 -5.04
C GLU A 47 -18.24 -3.91 -5.54
N GLU A 48 -19.29 -3.58 -4.78
CA GLU A 48 -20.68 -3.86 -5.17
C GLU A 48 -21.11 -3.04 -6.39
N LEU A 49 -20.72 -1.76 -6.45
CA LEU A 49 -20.90 -0.93 -7.64
C LEU A 49 -20.22 -1.59 -8.84
N TYR A 50 -18.99 -2.07 -8.70
CA TYR A 50 -18.33 -2.83 -9.75
C TYR A 50 -19.12 -4.11 -10.11
N GLN A 51 -19.56 -4.92 -9.14
CA GLN A 51 -20.31 -6.16 -9.38
C GLN A 51 -21.64 -5.93 -10.11
N ARG A 52 -22.32 -4.81 -9.84
CA ARG A 52 -23.55 -4.43 -10.56
C ARG A 52 -23.29 -3.84 -11.93
N LEU A 53 -22.30 -2.94 -12.02
CA LEU A 53 -22.00 -2.22 -13.25
C LEU A 53 -21.29 -3.13 -14.28
N LYS A 54 -20.51 -4.13 -13.86
CA LYS A 54 -19.79 -5.02 -14.78
C LYS A 54 -20.71 -5.83 -15.71
N ASN A 55 -21.95 -6.07 -15.30
CA ASN A 55 -22.96 -6.80 -16.08
C ASN A 55 -23.98 -5.85 -16.73
N ASN A 56 -23.79 -4.53 -16.63
CA ASN A 56 -24.64 -3.56 -17.30
C ASN A 56 -24.21 -3.45 -18.77
N ASN A 57 -24.96 -4.10 -19.65
CA ASN A 57 -24.66 -4.12 -21.09
C ASN A 57 -24.53 -2.72 -21.70
N THR A 58 -25.39 -1.77 -21.33
CA THR A 58 -25.33 -0.40 -21.88
C THR A 58 -24.04 0.32 -21.48
N LEU A 59 -23.62 0.17 -20.22
CA LEU A 59 -22.37 0.75 -19.74
C LEU A 59 -21.15 0.04 -20.37
N ASP A 60 -21.19 -1.29 -20.46
CA ASP A 60 -20.15 -2.09 -21.09
C ASP A 60 -19.98 -1.72 -22.58
N GLU A 61 -21.08 -1.61 -23.33
CA GLU A 61 -21.09 -1.15 -24.73
C GLU A 61 -20.57 0.28 -24.86
N PHE A 62 -20.95 1.19 -23.96
CA PHE A 62 -20.43 2.55 -23.96
C PHE A 62 -18.91 2.56 -23.73
N ILE A 63 -18.41 1.89 -22.69
CA ILE A 63 -16.99 1.81 -22.39
C ILE A 63 -16.23 1.19 -23.57
N LYS A 64 -16.73 0.09 -24.14
CA LYS A 64 -16.16 -0.54 -25.34
C LYS A 64 -16.11 0.44 -26.51
N SER A 65 -17.20 1.17 -26.79
CA SER A 65 -17.24 2.12 -27.89
C SER A 65 -16.17 3.22 -27.78
N VAL A 66 -15.86 3.67 -26.55
CA VAL A 66 -14.80 4.64 -26.31
C VAL A 66 -13.42 4.04 -26.66
N PHE A 67 -13.11 2.83 -26.18
CA PHE A 67 -11.83 2.18 -26.48
C PHE A 67 -11.72 1.69 -27.93
N ASP A 68 -12.83 1.30 -28.55
CA ASP A 68 -12.92 0.95 -29.97
C ASP A 68 -12.65 2.18 -30.84
N SER A 69 -13.13 3.37 -30.43
CA SER A 69 -12.80 4.63 -31.10
C SER A 69 -11.29 4.89 -31.10
N TYR A 70 -10.62 4.73 -29.95
CA TYR A 70 -9.15 4.85 -29.88
C TYR A 70 -8.44 3.77 -30.70
N SER A 71 -8.93 2.54 -30.69
CA SER A 71 -8.34 1.42 -31.44
C SER A 71 -8.45 1.64 -32.96
N ASN A 72 -9.62 2.08 -33.43
CA ASN A 72 -9.86 2.42 -34.83
C ASN A 72 -9.04 3.63 -35.26
N GLU A 73 -8.93 4.65 -34.41
CA GLU A 73 -8.09 5.80 -34.71
C GLU A 73 -6.61 5.41 -34.78
N TYR A 74 -6.11 4.59 -33.85
CA TYR A 74 -4.73 4.09 -33.89
C TYR A 74 -4.45 3.33 -35.20
N ALA A 75 -5.34 2.41 -35.60
CA ALA A 75 -5.22 1.65 -36.83
C ALA A 75 -5.13 2.53 -38.09
N ASN A 76 -5.80 3.69 -38.08
CA ASN A 76 -5.83 4.64 -39.19
C ASN A 76 -4.80 5.78 -39.08
N SER A 77 -4.11 5.91 -37.93
CA SER A 77 -3.22 7.04 -37.62
C SER A 77 -1.88 7.01 -38.37
N GLY A 78 -1.45 5.84 -38.84
CA GLY A 78 -0.12 5.62 -39.41
C GLY A 78 1.02 5.67 -38.38
N VAL A 79 0.72 5.81 -37.08
CA VAL A 79 1.71 5.76 -35.99
C VAL A 79 2.15 4.31 -35.78
N ALA A 80 3.44 4.03 -35.93
CA ALA A 80 3.97 2.67 -35.87
C ALA A 80 3.95 2.04 -34.46
N ALA A 81 4.06 2.86 -33.41
CA ALA A 81 4.17 2.38 -32.03
C ALA A 81 2.97 2.82 -31.18
N LEU A 82 2.32 1.85 -30.52
CA LEU A 82 1.16 2.12 -29.65
C LEU A 82 1.48 3.10 -28.51
N LEU A 83 2.67 3.00 -27.91
CA LEU A 83 3.11 3.91 -26.85
C LEU A 83 3.22 5.36 -27.32
N GLN A 84 3.69 5.56 -28.56
CA GLN A 84 3.73 6.88 -29.17
C GLN A 84 2.31 7.44 -29.34
N TYR A 85 1.39 6.65 -29.89
CA TYR A 85 -0.01 7.04 -30.01
C TYR A 85 -0.63 7.39 -28.64
N CYS A 86 -0.48 6.52 -27.64
CA CYS A 86 -1.00 6.76 -26.29
C CYS A 86 -0.40 8.02 -25.64
N SER A 87 0.90 8.26 -25.78
CA SER A 87 1.55 9.48 -25.27
C SER A 87 0.96 10.75 -25.89
N SER A 88 0.77 10.74 -27.22
CA SER A 88 0.22 11.88 -27.96
C SER A 88 -1.22 12.21 -27.57
N LYS A 89 -2.03 11.20 -27.24
CA LYS A 89 -3.42 11.38 -26.80
C LYS A 89 -3.57 11.98 -25.41
N MET A 90 -2.48 12.02 -24.66
CA MET A 90 -2.41 12.59 -23.31
C MET A 90 -1.54 13.85 -23.28
N ASP A 91 -1.20 14.42 -24.45
CA ASP A 91 -0.32 15.58 -24.59
C ASP A 91 1.07 15.39 -23.95
N LEU A 92 1.59 14.16 -24.01
CA LEU A 92 2.90 13.80 -23.45
C LEU A 92 3.96 13.63 -24.56
N PRO A 93 5.25 13.92 -24.27
CA PRO A 93 6.33 13.69 -25.22
C PRO A 93 6.48 12.21 -25.62
N SER A 94 6.71 11.93 -26.90
CA SER A 94 6.95 10.57 -27.38
C SER A 94 8.42 10.17 -27.28
N ASN A 95 8.87 9.85 -26.06
CA ASN A 95 10.22 9.38 -25.79
C ASN A 95 10.24 8.25 -24.74
N ASN A 96 11.37 7.53 -24.65
CA ASN A 96 11.50 6.41 -23.73
C ASN A 96 11.23 6.80 -22.28
N ASP A 97 11.76 7.94 -21.82
CA ASP A 97 11.56 8.40 -20.44
C ASP A 97 10.07 8.53 -20.12
N THR A 98 9.30 9.16 -21.00
CA THR A 98 7.84 9.30 -20.85
C THR A 98 7.15 7.95 -20.79
N TYR A 99 7.52 7.00 -21.64
CA TYR A 99 6.92 5.66 -21.61
C TYR A 99 7.19 4.96 -20.29
N HIS A 100 8.39 5.10 -19.75
CA HIS A 100 8.71 4.56 -18.44
C HIS A 100 7.93 5.25 -17.30
N GLU A 101 7.76 6.57 -17.40
CA GLU A 101 6.95 7.35 -16.45
C GLU A 101 5.47 6.94 -16.48
N MET A 102 4.93 6.59 -17.64
CA MET A 102 3.57 6.07 -17.80
C MET A 102 3.41 4.74 -17.06
N TYR A 103 4.34 3.80 -17.24
CA TYR A 103 4.27 2.50 -16.55
C TYR A 103 4.59 2.60 -15.05
N HIS A 104 5.45 3.52 -14.63
CA HIS A 104 5.62 3.82 -13.21
C HIS A 104 4.30 4.30 -12.61
N ALA A 105 3.61 5.25 -13.26
CA ALA A 105 2.34 5.77 -12.78
C ALA A 105 1.26 4.69 -12.70
N LEU A 106 1.18 3.82 -13.72
CA LEU A 106 0.27 2.67 -13.73
C LEU A 106 0.57 1.72 -12.57
N ASN A 107 1.82 1.27 -12.41
CA ASN A 107 2.20 0.35 -11.35
C ASN A 107 2.03 0.96 -9.96
N MET A 108 2.31 2.26 -9.79
CA MET A 108 2.05 2.98 -8.56
C MET A 108 0.55 3.03 -8.25
N ASN A 109 -0.30 3.33 -9.22
CA ASN A 109 -1.76 3.39 -9.03
C ASN A 109 -2.38 2.02 -8.69
N LEU A 110 -1.88 0.97 -9.34
CA LEU A 110 -2.30 -0.41 -9.08
C LEU A 110 -1.86 -0.87 -7.70
N SER A 111 -0.63 -0.58 -7.29
CA SER A 111 -0.05 -1.11 -6.05
C SER A 111 -0.27 -0.26 -4.81
N SER A 112 -0.47 1.05 -4.96
CA SER A 112 -0.43 2.00 -3.86
C SER A 112 -1.41 3.17 -4.03
N LYS A 113 -1.66 3.85 -2.92
CA LYS A 113 -2.38 5.12 -2.84
C LYS A 113 -1.56 6.12 -2.03
N ASN A 114 -1.90 7.41 -2.13
CA ASN A 114 -1.37 8.41 -1.22
C ASN A 114 -1.75 8.05 0.22
N PHE A 115 -0.87 8.37 1.16
CA PHE A 115 -1.16 8.14 2.56
C PHE A 115 -2.17 9.18 3.06
N GLU A 116 -3.41 8.74 3.22
CA GLU A 116 -4.54 9.53 3.72
C GLU A 116 -5.05 9.01 5.07
N ASP A 117 -4.62 7.82 5.46
CA ASP A 117 -5.07 7.13 6.66
C ASP A 117 -4.50 7.80 7.94
N GLY A 118 -5.27 7.85 9.02
CA GLY A 118 -4.84 8.51 10.26
C GLY A 118 -3.88 7.70 11.14
N HIS A 119 -3.54 6.46 10.74
CA HIS A 119 -2.72 5.54 11.52
C HIS A 119 -1.86 4.65 10.62
N ILE A 120 -0.77 4.13 11.18
CA ILE A 120 0.13 3.19 10.51
C ILE A 120 -0.59 1.85 10.34
N SER A 121 -0.48 1.23 9.17
CA SER A 121 -1.01 -0.11 8.91
C SER A 121 -0.03 -0.95 8.09
N THR A 122 -0.32 -2.24 7.91
CA THR A 122 0.46 -3.09 7.01
C THR A 122 0.51 -2.46 5.62
N GLY A 123 1.70 -2.31 5.04
CA GLY A 123 1.88 -1.68 3.74
C GLY A 123 2.12 -0.16 3.78
N THR A 124 2.17 0.48 4.95
CA THR A 124 2.58 1.89 5.06
C THR A 124 4.06 2.03 4.66
N ILE A 125 4.35 2.96 3.76
CA ILE A 125 5.71 3.27 3.31
C ILE A 125 6.19 4.54 4.02
N PHE A 126 7.35 4.42 4.67
CA PHE A 126 8.01 5.50 5.39
C PHE A 126 9.21 6.03 4.61
N PHE A 127 9.48 7.31 4.78
CA PHE A 127 10.71 7.95 4.38
C PHE A 127 11.37 8.60 5.59
N ASP A 128 12.58 8.17 5.93
CA ASP A 128 13.40 8.81 6.95
C ASP A 128 13.96 10.12 6.40
N THR A 129 13.55 11.23 7.00
CA THR A 129 13.92 12.57 6.55
C THR A 129 15.37 12.93 6.84
N GLU A 130 16.03 12.21 7.74
CA GLU A 130 17.41 12.48 8.15
C GLU A 130 18.40 11.63 7.36
N SER A 131 18.17 10.31 7.30
CA SER A 131 19.08 9.37 6.61
C SER A 131 18.78 9.19 5.11
N ASN A 132 17.66 9.73 4.61
CA ASN A 132 17.13 9.48 3.26
C ASN A 132 16.83 8.00 2.96
N LYS A 133 16.62 7.18 3.99
CA LYS A 133 16.22 5.78 3.85
C LYS A 133 14.72 5.61 3.70
N TRP A 134 14.33 4.46 3.14
CA TRP A 134 12.95 4.10 2.90
C TRP A 134 12.62 2.80 3.62
N TYR A 135 11.41 2.71 4.15
CA TYR A 135 10.96 1.53 4.89
C TYR A 135 9.53 1.17 4.51
N LEU A 136 9.19 -0.12 4.60
CA LEU A 136 7.83 -0.64 4.44
C LEU A 136 7.37 -1.32 5.72
N CYS A 137 6.23 -0.92 6.27
CA CYS A 137 5.60 -1.63 7.38
C CYS A 137 5.08 -3.00 6.93
N VAL A 138 5.51 -4.05 7.62
CA VAL A 138 5.08 -5.44 7.37
C VAL A 138 4.56 -6.12 8.65
N SER A 139 4.39 -5.37 9.74
CA SER A 139 3.59 -5.83 10.89
C SER A 139 2.15 -6.04 10.51
N ALA A 140 1.46 -6.95 11.18
CA ALA A 140 0.04 -7.18 10.95
C ALA A 140 -0.79 -5.97 11.41
N ALA A 141 -1.83 -5.62 10.65
CA ALA A 141 -2.66 -4.46 10.95
C ALA A 141 -3.30 -4.54 12.34
N CYS A 142 -3.63 -5.74 12.83
CA CYS A 142 -4.16 -5.96 14.18
C CYS A 142 -3.16 -5.56 15.30
N ASP A 143 -1.86 -5.65 15.04
CA ASP A 143 -0.81 -5.20 15.97
C ASP A 143 -0.70 -3.68 16.01
N LEU A 144 -1.16 -3.02 14.94
CA LEU A 144 -1.05 -1.59 14.71
C LEU A 144 -2.31 -0.82 15.12
N VAL A 145 -3.40 -1.51 15.48
CA VAL A 145 -4.57 -0.85 16.06
C VAL A 145 -4.34 -0.62 17.56
N PRO A 146 -4.39 0.63 18.08
CA PRO A 146 -4.05 0.95 19.46
C PRO A 146 -4.78 0.10 20.52
N THR A 147 -6.02 -0.32 20.23
CA THR A 147 -6.90 -1.02 21.17
C THR A 147 -6.95 -2.54 21.01
N GLN A 148 -6.25 -3.13 20.03
CA GLN A 148 -6.38 -4.57 19.70
C GLN A 148 -5.11 -5.41 19.91
N GLY A 149 -3.96 -4.77 20.17
CA GLY A 149 -2.71 -5.49 20.41
C GLY A 149 -2.67 -6.13 21.80
N ASN A 150 -2.92 -7.43 21.90
CA ASN A 150 -2.91 -8.19 23.17
C ASN A 150 -1.56 -8.83 23.50
N ASP A 151 -0.58 -8.76 22.60
CA ASP A 151 0.72 -9.36 22.87
C ASP A 151 1.43 -8.69 24.07
N PRO A 152 2.15 -9.47 24.91
CA PRO A 152 2.79 -8.94 26.11
C PRO A 152 3.72 -7.75 25.85
N HIS A 153 4.38 -7.72 24.69
CA HIS A 153 5.27 -6.62 24.32
C HIS A 153 4.51 -5.34 23.97
N HIS A 154 3.30 -5.42 23.43
CA HIS A 154 2.45 -4.25 23.19
C HIS A 154 2.04 -3.56 24.49
N VAL A 155 1.61 -4.34 25.49
CA VAL A 155 1.26 -3.81 26.81
C VAL A 155 2.46 -3.16 27.49
N ARG A 156 3.64 -3.81 27.42
CA ARG A 156 4.88 -3.32 28.04
C ARG A 156 5.43 -2.06 27.37
N LEU A 157 5.20 -1.89 26.07
CA LEU A 157 5.73 -0.75 25.32
C LEU A 157 4.75 0.42 25.23
N SER A 158 3.47 0.24 25.61
CA SER A 158 2.46 1.30 25.57
C SER A 158 2.95 2.60 26.26
N PRO A 159 2.82 3.78 25.62
CA PRO A 159 2.08 4.06 24.37
C PRO A 159 2.88 3.81 23.08
N HIS A 160 4.11 3.32 23.16
CA HIS A 160 4.94 3.00 22.00
C HIS A 160 4.52 1.67 21.34
N ARG A 161 4.88 1.51 20.07
CA ARG A 161 4.54 0.33 19.27
C ARG A 161 5.76 -0.23 18.55
N LEU A 162 6.11 -1.48 18.86
CA LEU A 162 7.09 -2.21 18.07
C LEU A 162 6.47 -2.60 16.72
N ILE A 163 7.15 -2.28 15.62
CA ILE A 163 6.73 -2.67 14.28
C ILE A 163 7.89 -3.33 13.54
N LYS A 164 7.56 -4.29 12.67
CA LYS A 164 8.48 -4.91 11.73
C LYS A 164 8.44 -4.12 10.42
N VAL A 165 9.62 -3.85 9.87
CA VAL A 165 9.78 -3.17 8.60
C VAL A 165 10.70 -3.91 7.65
N LEU A 166 10.54 -3.65 6.35
CA LEU A 166 11.58 -3.90 5.34
C LEU A 166 12.31 -2.60 5.04
N GLU A 167 13.64 -2.62 5.00
CA GLU A 167 14.41 -1.54 4.37
C GLU A 167 14.23 -1.62 2.85
N LEU A 168 14.02 -0.46 2.22
CA LEU A 168 13.82 -0.33 0.79
C LEU A 168 15.01 0.41 0.16
N PHE A 169 15.48 -0.13 -0.96
CA PHE A 169 16.69 0.35 -1.65
C PHE A 169 16.33 0.99 -2.98
N ASN A 170 17.04 2.02 -3.41
CA ASN A 170 16.78 2.59 -4.74
C ASN A 170 17.08 1.55 -5.83
N ALA A 171 16.15 1.39 -6.77
CA ALA A 171 16.29 0.56 -7.96
C ALA A 171 16.34 1.44 -9.22
N SER A 172 16.97 0.93 -10.27
CA SER A 172 16.83 1.53 -11.58
C SER A 172 15.53 1.12 -12.23
N GLN A 173 14.99 2.00 -13.06
CA GLN A 173 13.86 1.73 -13.94
C GLN A 173 14.07 0.51 -14.83
N SER A 174 15.29 0.31 -15.35
CA SER A 174 15.66 -0.84 -16.19
C SER A 174 15.59 -2.18 -15.45
N LYS A 175 15.70 -2.17 -14.11
CA LYS A 175 15.49 -3.36 -13.28
C LYS A 175 14.03 -3.49 -12.85
N ALA A 176 13.37 -2.39 -12.49
CA ALA A 176 12.05 -2.44 -11.88
C ALA A 176 10.92 -2.75 -12.88
N LEU A 177 10.89 -2.08 -14.03
CA LEU A 177 9.76 -2.19 -14.97
C LEU A 177 9.63 -3.57 -15.65
N PRO A 178 10.71 -4.24 -16.09
CA PRO A 178 10.60 -5.57 -16.69
C PRO A 178 10.16 -6.68 -15.72
N PHE A 179 10.13 -6.36 -14.41
CA PHE A 179 9.81 -7.30 -13.34
C PHE A 179 8.77 -6.67 -12.39
N ALA A 180 7.87 -5.84 -12.91
CA ALA A 180 6.87 -5.11 -12.13
C ALA A 180 5.85 -6.05 -11.45
N GLU A 181 5.58 -7.18 -12.09
CA GLU A 181 4.75 -8.29 -11.59
C GLU A 181 5.45 -9.10 -10.50
N HIS A 182 6.78 -9.04 -10.44
CA HIS A 182 7.53 -9.61 -9.35
C HIS A 182 7.38 -8.72 -8.13
N SER A 183 7.06 -9.33 -7.00
CA SER A 183 6.82 -8.64 -5.72
C SER A 183 8.14 -8.28 -5.05
N LYS A 184 8.94 -7.50 -5.78
CA LYS A 184 10.30 -7.07 -5.48
C LYS A 184 10.40 -5.55 -5.48
N TYR A 185 9.61 -4.88 -6.34
CA TYR A 185 9.69 -3.46 -6.58
C TYR A 185 8.44 -2.71 -6.13
N ILE A 186 8.66 -1.51 -5.60
CA ILE A 186 7.63 -0.59 -5.12
C ILE A 186 7.83 0.74 -5.83
N TYR A 187 6.73 1.36 -6.25
CA TYR A 187 6.72 2.59 -7.05
C TYR A 187 6.18 3.73 -6.20
N VAL A 188 6.94 4.81 -6.03
CA VAL A 188 6.51 5.95 -5.20
C VAL A 188 6.85 7.29 -5.85
N MET A 189 6.17 8.35 -5.41
CA MET A 189 6.50 9.74 -5.73
C MET A 189 7.19 10.45 -4.55
N HIS A 190 8.35 11.04 -4.82
CA HIS A 190 9.11 11.81 -3.83
C HIS A 190 9.64 13.10 -4.46
N LYS A 191 9.29 14.26 -3.87
CA LYS A 191 9.70 15.59 -4.38
C LYS A 191 9.43 15.77 -5.88
N ASN A 192 8.23 15.37 -6.32
CA ASN A 192 7.80 15.37 -7.71
C ASN A 192 8.65 14.50 -8.66
N GLN A 193 9.41 13.55 -8.11
CA GLN A 193 10.19 12.58 -8.87
C GLN A 193 9.69 11.17 -8.63
N ARG A 194 9.61 10.39 -9.70
CA ARG A 194 9.29 8.97 -9.67
C ARG A 194 10.48 8.19 -9.12
N LYS A 195 10.23 7.41 -8.07
CA LYS A 195 11.21 6.50 -7.49
C LYS A 195 10.76 5.06 -7.65
N TYR A 196 11.76 4.21 -7.89
CA TYR A 196 11.65 2.76 -7.90
C TYR A 196 12.42 2.26 -6.68
N LEU A 197 11.75 1.50 -5.84
CA LEU A 197 12.30 0.96 -4.61
C LEU A 197 12.31 -0.56 -4.68
N SER A 198 13.37 -1.20 -4.20
CA SER A 198 13.56 -2.65 -4.14
C SER A 198 13.53 -3.09 -2.68
N ILE A 199 12.92 -4.24 -2.40
CA ILE A 199 13.02 -4.89 -1.08
C ILE A 199 14.37 -5.60 -0.87
N PHE A 200 15.22 -5.65 -1.90
CA PHE A 200 16.54 -6.28 -1.87
C PHE A 200 17.64 -5.24 -2.07
N GLU A 201 18.72 -5.40 -1.30
CA GLU A 201 19.93 -4.61 -1.42
C GLU A 201 20.82 -5.15 -2.56
N GLY A 202 21.02 -4.35 -3.60
CA GLY A 202 21.85 -4.73 -4.74
C GLY A 202 21.34 -5.99 -5.45
N ASP A 203 22.20 -7.01 -5.56
CA ASP A 203 21.87 -8.30 -6.19
C ASP A 203 21.58 -9.40 -5.16
N LYS A 204 21.39 -9.04 -3.88
CA LYS A 204 20.97 -9.99 -2.85
C LYS A 204 19.56 -10.50 -3.15
N THR A 205 19.28 -11.73 -2.71
CA THR A 205 17.98 -12.38 -2.89
C THR A 205 17.13 -12.36 -1.62
N LEU A 206 17.66 -11.75 -0.56
CA LEU A 206 17.06 -11.74 0.78
C LEU A 206 16.74 -10.31 1.19
N PRO A 207 15.52 -10.06 1.71
CA PRO A 207 15.14 -8.74 2.13
C PRO A 207 15.82 -8.38 3.46
N VAL A 208 16.04 -7.09 3.68
CA VAL A 208 16.55 -6.59 4.96
C VAL A 208 15.35 -6.29 5.85
N VAL A 209 15.07 -7.20 6.78
CA VAL A 209 14.03 -7.06 7.79
C VAL A 209 14.63 -6.42 9.04
N ASP A 210 13.96 -5.42 9.59
CA ASP A 210 14.33 -4.79 10.85
C ASP A 210 13.10 -4.49 11.72
N TYR A 211 13.31 -4.05 12.94
CA TYR A 211 12.27 -3.62 13.86
C TYR A 211 12.53 -2.21 14.35
N MET A 212 11.47 -1.41 14.43
CA MET A 212 11.51 -0.08 15.03
C MET A 212 10.41 0.06 16.07
N VAL A 213 10.63 0.91 17.05
CA VAL A 213 9.62 1.29 18.05
C VAL A 213 9.08 2.66 17.67
N VAL A 214 7.84 2.70 17.17
CA VAL A 214 7.09 3.94 16.94
C VAL A 214 6.73 4.53 18.29
N LEU A 215 7.14 5.78 18.52
CA LEU A 215 6.89 6.44 19.79
C LEU A 215 5.47 7.03 19.82
N ASN A 216 4.80 6.97 20.98
CA ASN A 216 3.52 7.64 21.20
C ASN A 216 2.46 7.27 20.14
N HIS A 217 2.38 5.97 19.84
CA HIS A 217 1.52 5.44 18.80
C HIS A 217 0.04 5.62 19.18
N GLY A 218 -0.72 6.35 18.35
CA GLY A 218 -2.14 6.61 18.57
C GLY A 218 -2.45 7.85 19.42
N THR A 219 -1.42 8.58 19.87
CA THR A 219 -1.59 9.92 20.44
C THR A 219 -1.22 10.96 19.41
N THR A 220 -2.16 11.84 19.04
CA THR A 220 -1.84 13.04 18.28
C THR A 220 -1.00 13.97 19.15
N VAL A 221 0.24 14.20 18.75
CA VAL A 221 1.08 15.21 19.39
C VAL A 221 0.78 16.56 18.73
N ASP A 222 0.29 17.52 19.52
CA ASP A 222 -0.03 18.86 19.03
C ASP A 222 1.22 19.52 18.41
N GLY A 223 1.08 20.04 17.18
CA GLY A 223 2.11 20.81 16.51
C GLY A 223 3.08 20.02 15.62
N GLU A 224 2.98 18.69 15.52
CA GLU A 224 3.76 17.94 14.53
C GLU A 224 3.18 18.10 13.10
N GLU A 225 4.06 18.14 12.10
CA GLU A 225 3.65 18.08 10.69
C GLU A 225 2.78 16.85 10.46
N LYS A 226 1.63 17.04 9.80
CA LYS A 226 0.75 15.95 9.38
C LYS A 226 1.57 14.88 8.64
N ASN A 227 1.42 13.63 9.06
CA ASN A 227 2.11 12.45 8.50
C ASN A 227 3.63 12.38 8.79
N ILE A 228 4.11 12.98 9.87
CA ILE A 228 5.44 12.70 10.42
C ILE A 228 5.29 12.01 11.77
N ILE A 229 6.11 10.98 12.02
CA ILE A 229 6.16 10.26 13.30
C ILE A 229 7.60 10.15 13.77
N SER A 230 7.76 10.01 15.08
CA SER A 230 9.03 9.70 15.72
C SER A 230 9.12 8.20 16.01
N ALA A 231 10.25 7.57 15.67
CA ALA A 231 10.52 6.18 15.98
C ALA A 231 11.97 6.00 16.41
N VAL A 232 12.30 4.84 16.97
CA VAL A 232 13.68 4.46 17.30
C VAL A 232 14.00 3.08 16.75
N PHE A 233 15.19 2.91 16.20
CA PHE A 233 15.80 1.60 16.02
C PHE A 233 16.53 1.21 17.30
N LEU A 234 16.53 -0.09 17.61
CA LEU A 234 17.32 -0.62 18.72
C LEU A 234 18.67 -1.11 18.16
N SER A 235 19.76 -0.60 18.70
CA SER A 235 21.12 -1.01 18.32
C SER A 235 21.89 -1.49 19.54
N ASN A 236 22.88 -2.36 19.32
CA ASN A 236 23.84 -2.74 20.35
C ASN A 236 25.09 -1.87 20.21
N MET A 237 25.33 -1.03 21.20
CA MET A 237 26.58 -0.27 21.33
C MET A 237 27.23 -0.66 22.66
N ASP A 238 28.42 -1.26 22.56
CA ASP A 238 29.22 -1.70 23.71
C ASP A 238 28.49 -2.65 24.67
N GLY A 239 27.69 -3.58 24.12
CA GLY A 239 26.93 -4.56 24.91
C GLY A 239 25.62 -4.01 25.50
N ASN A 240 25.29 -2.74 25.25
CA ASN A 240 24.07 -2.10 25.72
C ASN A 240 23.11 -1.80 24.58
N VAL A 241 21.82 -1.95 24.85
CA VAL A 241 20.76 -1.54 23.92
C VAL A 241 20.66 -0.03 23.95
N GLN A 242 20.88 0.60 22.80
CA GLN A 242 20.71 2.04 22.60
C GLN A 242 19.63 2.32 21.57
N ASN A 243 18.91 3.41 21.80
CA ASN A 243 17.90 3.91 20.88
C ASN A 243 18.56 4.81 19.85
N VAL A 244 18.41 4.48 18.57
CA VAL A 244 18.80 5.33 17.45
C VAL A 244 17.53 6.04 16.95
N PRO A 245 17.33 7.33 17.24
CA PRO A 245 16.13 8.05 16.84
C PRO A 245 16.07 8.22 15.33
N VAL A 246 14.86 8.14 14.78
CA VAL A 246 14.55 8.40 13.38
C VAL A 246 13.25 9.18 13.27
N ARG A 247 13.17 10.04 12.25
CA ARG A 247 11.99 10.84 11.95
C ARG A 247 11.41 10.42 10.62
N LEU A 248 10.23 9.82 10.66
CA LEU A 248 9.64 9.13 9.52
C LEU A 248 8.45 9.90 8.97
N LYS A 249 8.50 10.20 7.67
CA LYS A 249 7.35 10.73 6.93
C LYS A 249 6.56 9.58 6.31
N LEU A 250 5.26 9.52 6.56
CA LEU A 250 4.36 8.54 5.97
C LEU A 250 4.02 8.99 4.55
N LYS A 251 4.48 8.23 3.56
CA LYS A 251 4.53 8.67 2.16
C LYS A 251 3.42 8.10 1.29
N SER A 252 3.15 6.81 1.44
CA SER A 252 2.17 6.09 0.63
C SER A 252 1.70 4.86 1.39
N GLN A 253 0.57 4.32 0.96
CA GLN A 253 -0.02 3.11 1.51
C GLN A 253 -0.18 2.10 0.38
N LEU A 254 0.40 0.90 0.54
CA LEU A 254 0.14 -0.20 -0.38
C LEU A 254 -1.32 -0.66 -0.24
N ARG A 255 -1.92 -1.08 -1.35
CA ARG A 255 -3.22 -1.76 -1.34
C ARG A 255 -3.08 -3.14 -0.69
N THR A 256 -4.15 -3.62 -0.07
CA THR A 256 -4.18 -4.81 0.79
C THR A 256 -3.46 -6.02 0.18
N GLY A 257 -3.80 -6.44 -1.04
CA GLY A 257 -3.18 -7.62 -1.66
C GLY A 257 -1.67 -7.48 -1.95
N TYR A 258 -1.17 -6.26 -2.14
CA TYR A 258 0.27 -6.01 -2.27
C TYR A 258 0.95 -5.99 -0.89
N ALA A 259 0.34 -5.30 0.08
CA ALA A 259 0.84 -5.21 1.46
C ALA A 259 1.00 -6.59 2.11
N GLU A 260 -0.03 -7.44 2.00
CA GLU A 260 -0.06 -8.81 2.51
C GLU A 260 1.05 -9.67 1.89
N ARG A 261 1.34 -9.47 0.60
CA ARG A 261 2.39 -10.22 -0.07
C ARG A 261 3.77 -9.87 0.46
N TYR A 262 4.07 -8.59 0.69
CA TYR A 262 5.34 -8.19 1.32
C TYR A 262 5.44 -8.65 2.77
N GLN A 263 4.32 -8.63 3.50
CA GLN A 263 4.24 -9.22 4.84
C GLN A 263 4.55 -10.72 4.84
N ALA A 264 4.00 -11.47 3.89
CA ALA A 264 4.28 -12.89 3.74
C ALA A 264 5.77 -13.15 3.44
N ILE A 265 6.38 -12.36 2.55
CA ILE A 265 7.82 -12.43 2.25
C ILE A 265 8.66 -12.19 3.50
N ALA A 266 8.36 -11.14 4.28
CA ALA A 266 9.08 -10.82 5.51
C ALA A 266 8.94 -11.92 6.58
N SER A 267 7.74 -12.50 6.67
CA SER A 267 7.43 -13.58 7.62
C SER A 267 8.16 -14.87 7.26
N GLN A 268 8.08 -15.30 6.01
CA GLN A 268 8.81 -16.47 5.50
C GLN A 268 10.32 -16.34 5.67
N TYR A 269 10.86 -15.13 5.51
CA TYR A 269 12.28 -14.86 5.77
C TYR A 269 12.62 -15.02 7.25
N SER A 270 11.79 -14.47 8.13
CA SER A 270 12.01 -14.51 9.59
C SER A 270 11.84 -15.90 10.19
N SER A 271 11.09 -16.79 9.52
CA SER A 271 10.76 -18.14 10.00
C SER A 271 11.65 -19.24 9.42
N ARG A 272 12.73 -18.90 8.71
CA ARG A 272 13.61 -19.91 8.11
C ARG A 272 14.30 -20.75 9.18
N ILE A 273 14.16 -22.05 9.05
CA ILE A 273 14.91 -23.04 9.80
C ILE A 273 16.12 -23.41 8.93
N GLY A 274 17.33 -23.26 9.46
CA GLY A 274 18.54 -23.76 8.80
C GLY A 274 18.42 -25.27 8.64
N VAL A 275 18.50 -25.76 7.40
CA VAL A 275 18.56 -27.18 7.11
C VAL A 275 19.99 -27.53 6.70
N ASP A 276 20.69 -28.26 7.56
CA ASP A 276 22.08 -28.69 7.33
C ASP A 276 22.11 -29.92 6.41
N TYR A 277 21.63 -29.77 5.18
CA TYR A 277 21.74 -30.82 4.17
C TYR A 277 23.13 -30.80 3.52
N VAL A 278 23.76 -31.97 3.45
CA VAL A 278 25.04 -32.15 2.75
C VAL A 278 24.73 -32.52 1.30
N SER A 279 25.24 -31.72 0.35
CA SER A 279 25.11 -32.01 -1.08
C SER A 279 26.07 -33.12 -1.50
N MET A 280 25.57 -34.19 -2.09
CA MET A 280 26.38 -35.20 -2.77
C MET A 280 26.58 -34.77 -4.23
N MET A 281 27.80 -34.40 -4.62
CA MET A 281 28.14 -34.32 -6.05
C MET A 281 28.42 -35.75 -6.55
N LEU A 282 27.56 -36.26 -7.43
CA LEU A 282 27.85 -37.46 -8.20
C LEU A 282 28.90 -37.13 -9.29
N PRO A 283 29.83 -38.05 -9.59
CA PRO A 283 30.84 -37.87 -10.63
C PRO A 283 30.24 -37.75 -12.04
#